data_AF-A0A183BQW4-F1
#
_entry.id   AF-A0A183BQW4-F1
#
_cell.length_a   1.000
_cell.length_b   1.000
_cell.length_c   1.000
_cell.angle_alpha   90.00
_cell.angle_beta   90.00
_cell.angle_gamma   90.00
#
_symmetry.space_group_name_H-M   'P 1'
#
loop_
_entity.id
_entity.type
_entity.pdbx_description
1 polymer ?
#
loop_
_entity_poly.entity_id
_entity_poly.type
_entity_poly.pdbx_seq_one_letter_code
_entity_poly.pdbx_strand_id
1 'polypeptide(L)'
;MSYAQGAFFVKAFCFIFAVEIAIKNYSDALFVAQNERRQLDSLDGLWTFVREPPNSVGIGLRNNWASLELAAFENSSLIPVPAAYNDLTADSEQRDHFFNGELVAEHVGGHLPFQVEVQLMGLNLITVAVNNTLSRETIPPGDFSTIKLSSGRELVNLVPHFDFFNYAGILRSVYIWHLPQILIRGIRIQADHSGFFSYRIDIDEGVHTKKGIQIRVGIYTFEEEMKIYELFGAQNSTNFDKIELWWPKGMGSPNLYTAEIRLESVSSDGSEKLLDVYRETFGFRTVTVDQNRIYINGLPFYCHGFGMHEDIGIHGRGFDRATMVKDLNMFDWLNGNCYRTSHYPYAEERAHLADRRGIAVITEVPSLRLFLRSTGQLLPRMLL
;
A
#
# COMPACT_ATOMS: atom_id res chain seq x y z
N MET A 1 -12.26 -30.16 -0.13
CA MET A 1 -13.06 -29.68 -1.29
C MET A 1 -12.14 -29.59 -2.50
N SER A 2 -12.67 -29.32 -3.72
CA SER A 2 -11.78 -29.00 -4.85
C SER A 2 -11.36 -27.54 -4.72
N TYR A 3 -10.05 -27.30 -4.64
CA TYR A 3 -9.47 -25.97 -4.86
C TYR A 3 -9.39 -25.72 -6.37
N ALA A 4 -9.15 -24.47 -6.78
CA ALA A 4 -8.96 -24.10 -8.18
C ALA A 4 -7.84 -23.07 -8.34
N GLN A 5 -7.25 -23.00 -9.53
CA GLN A 5 -6.04 -22.24 -9.88
C GLN A 5 -6.03 -21.91 -11.40
N GLY A 6 -5.44 -20.78 -11.81
CA GLY A 6 -5.22 -20.32 -13.19
C GLY A 6 -5.01 -18.79 -13.33
N ALA A 7 -4.29 -18.31 -14.35
CA ALA A 7 -4.10 -16.86 -14.52
C ALA A 7 -5.33 -16.18 -15.18
N PHE A 8 -5.90 -15.19 -14.50
CA PHE A 8 -7.14 -14.48 -14.90
C PHE A 8 -6.81 -13.02 -15.33
N PHE A 9 -7.72 -12.26 -15.94
CA PHE A 9 -7.48 -10.85 -16.33
C PHE A 9 -8.66 -9.93 -15.91
N VAL A 10 -8.44 -8.63 -15.63
CA VAL A 10 -9.52 -7.63 -15.38
C VAL A 10 -9.30 -6.37 -16.23
N LYS A 11 -10.38 -5.81 -16.78
CA LYS A 11 -10.34 -4.59 -17.63
C LYS A 11 -11.19 -3.43 -17.12
N ALA A 12 -10.65 -2.22 -17.32
CA ALA A 12 -11.38 -0.95 -17.39
C ALA A 12 -11.16 -0.31 -18.78
N PHE A 13 -12.21 0.27 -19.37
CA PHE A 13 -12.23 0.72 -20.77
C PHE A 13 -11.89 2.19 -20.96
N CYS A 14 -11.06 2.49 -21.97
CA CYS A 14 -10.98 3.78 -22.68
C CYS A 14 -10.09 3.65 -23.99
N PHE A 15 -10.31 4.46 -25.04
CA PHE A 15 -9.76 4.41 -26.44
C PHE A 15 -8.48 5.22 -26.79
N ILE A 16 -7.78 4.84 -27.87
CA ILE A 16 -6.44 4.23 -27.93
C ILE A 16 -5.50 5.19 -28.73
N PHE A 17 -4.21 5.30 -28.37
CA PHE A 17 -3.06 5.19 -29.31
C PHE A 17 -1.73 5.01 -28.53
N ALA A 18 -0.73 4.40 -29.16
CA ALA A 18 0.47 3.85 -28.51
C ALA A 18 1.49 4.91 -28.03
N VAL A 19 2.20 4.61 -26.93
CA VAL A 19 3.22 5.50 -26.33
C VAL A 19 4.41 4.70 -25.79
N GLU A 20 5.60 5.28 -25.89
CA GLU A 20 6.87 4.76 -25.40
C GLU A 20 6.92 4.74 -23.85
N ILE A 21 7.03 3.55 -23.25
CA ILE A 21 6.97 3.34 -21.79
C ILE A 21 8.37 3.41 -21.16
N ALA A 22 8.57 4.38 -20.27
CA ALA A 22 9.80 4.53 -19.48
C ALA A 22 9.62 3.96 -18.06
N ILE A 23 9.94 2.68 -17.86
CA ILE A 23 9.81 2.02 -16.56
C ILE A 23 10.83 2.60 -15.57
N LYS A 24 10.35 3.45 -14.65
CA LYS A 24 11.09 3.88 -13.46
C LYS A 24 10.57 3.14 -12.24
N ASN A 25 11.45 2.41 -11.55
CA ASN A 25 11.13 1.82 -10.25
C ASN A 25 11.25 2.89 -9.16
N TYR A 26 10.22 3.04 -8.33
CA TYR A 26 10.18 4.00 -7.22
C TYR A 26 10.58 3.27 -5.93
N SER A 27 11.63 3.75 -5.24
CA SER A 27 12.13 3.14 -3.99
C SER A 27 11.31 3.51 -2.75
N ASP A 28 10.69 4.69 -2.79
CA ASP A 28 9.89 5.25 -1.71
C ASP A 28 8.58 5.72 -2.35
N ALA A 29 7.45 5.17 -1.89
CA ALA A 29 6.12 5.50 -2.39
C ALA A 29 5.36 6.31 -1.34
N LEU A 30 5.09 7.58 -1.65
CA LEU A 30 4.15 8.41 -0.90
C LEU A 30 2.72 7.88 -1.08
N PHE A 31 1.87 8.04 -0.06
CA PHE A 31 0.45 7.73 -0.18
C PHE A 31 -0.22 8.64 -1.23
N VAL A 32 -1.25 8.13 -1.92
CA VAL A 32 -1.95 8.88 -2.95
C VAL A 32 -2.70 10.07 -2.35
N ALA A 33 -2.36 11.28 -2.81
CA ALA A 33 -2.89 12.52 -2.29
C ALA A 33 -3.43 13.42 -3.41
N GLN A 34 -4.66 13.88 -3.25
CA GLN A 34 -5.26 14.92 -4.09
C GLN A 34 -5.04 16.29 -3.45
N ASN A 35 -4.57 17.28 -4.22
CA ASN A 35 -4.27 18.63 -3.74
C ASN A 35 -4.21 19.65 -4.90
N GLU A 36 -3.72 20.87 -4.65
CA GLU A 36 -3.63 21.95 -5.64
C GLU A 36 -2.80 21.64 -6.89
N ARG A 37 -1.95 20.60 -6.83
CA ARG A 37 -0.97 20.23 -7.87
C ARG A 37 -1.05 18.76 -8.30
N ARG A 38 -1.76 17.91 -7.56
CA ARG A 38 -1.94 16.48 -7.80
C ARG A 38 -3.43 16.12 -7.88
N GLN A 39 -3.84 15.44 -8.95
CA GLN A 39 -5.23 15.02 -9.14
C GLN A 39 -5.33 13.49 -9.05
N LEU A 40 -6.47 12.98 -8.60
CA LEU A 40 -6.65 11.56 -8.30
C LEU A 40 -7.99 11.08 -8.85
N ASP A 41 -7.96 10.26 -9.90
CA ASP A 41 -9.14 9.55 -10.40
C ASP A 41 -9.13 8.14 -9.81
N SER A 42 -10.18 7.77 -9.08
CA SER A 42 -10.37 6.39 -8.64
C SER A 42 -10.89 5.54 -9.80
N LEU A 43 -10.34 4.34 -9.91
CA LEU A 43 -10.82 3.28 -10.80
C LEU A 43 -11.60 2.21 -10.02
N ASP A 44 -11.98 2.48 -8.78
CA ASP A 44 -12.83 1.57 -7.99
C ASP A 44 -14.24 1.50 -8.59
N GLY A 45 -14.83 0.31 -8.58
CA GLY A 45 -16.08 0.04 -9.29
C GLY A 45 -16.08 -1.31 -9.99
N LEU A 46 -16.92 -1.48 -11.02
CA LEU A 46 -17.06 -2.74 -11.75
C LEU A 46 -16.07 -2.86 -12.91
N TRP A 47 -15.24 -3.90 -12.89
CA TRP A 47 -14.28 -4.24 -13.95
C TRP A 47 -14.68 -5.53 -14.66
N THR A 48 -14.42 -5.64 -15.97
CA THR A 48 -14.65 -6.89 -16.73
C THR A 48 -13.60 -7.94 -16.37
N PHE A 49 -14.02 -9.04 -15.74
CA PHE A 49 -13.19 -10.15 -15.30
C PHE A 49 -13.30 -11.34 -16.27
N VAL A 50 -12.17 -11.98 -16.59
CA VAL A 50 -12.14 -13.25 -17.35
C VAL A 50 -11.26 -14.25 -16.62
N ARG A 51 -11.76 -15.49 -16.55
CA ARG A 51 -11.15 -16.57 -15.78
C ARG A 51 -10.53 -17.64 -16.70
N GLU A 52 -9.43 -18.24 -16.24
CA GLU A 52 -8.84 -19.42 -16.88
C GLU A 52 -9.70 -20.67 -16.58
N PRO A 53 -9.72 -21.68 -17.47
CA PRO A 53 -10.35 -22.96 -17.19
C PRO A 53 -9.77 -23.66 -15.94
N PRO A 54 -10.59 -24.34 -15.12
CA PRO A 54 -10.08 -25.06 -13.94
C PRO A 54 -9.00 -26.10 -14.30
N ASN A 55 -7.91 -26.10 -13.52
CA ASN A 55 -6.70 -26.90 -13.75
C ASN A 55 -5.90 -26.52 -15.01
N SER A 56 -6.08 -25.33 -15.56
CA SER A 56 -5.07 -24.72 -16.43
C SER A 56 -4.15 -23.81 -15.63
N VAL A 57 -2.86 -23.84 -15.96
CA VAL A 57 -1.84 -23.01 -15.31
C VAL A 57 -1.27 -22.05 -16.35
N GLY A 58 -1.69 -20.79 -16.35
CA GLY A 58 -1.15 -19.74 -17.22
C GLY A 58 -1.53 -19.88 -18.70
N ILE A 59 -2.71 -20.44 -19.02
CA ILE A 59 -3.28 -20.40 -20.37
C ILE A 59 -3.46 -18.96 -20.87
N GLY A 60 -4.00 -18.04 -20.07
CA GLY A 60 -4.26 -16.67 -20.50
C GLY A 60 -2.98 -15.85 -20.64
N LEU A 61 -1.96 -16.13 -19.83
CA LEU A 61 -0.60 -15.61 -20.02
C LEU A 61 0.00 -16.12 -21.34
N ARG A 62 -0.01 -17.44 -21.58
CA ARG A 62 0.51 -18.03 -22.84
C ARG A 62 -0.23 -17.58 -24.10
N ASN A 63 -1.50 -17.19 -23.99
CA ASN A 63 -2.32 -16.71 -25.09
C ASN A 63 -2.49 -15.16 -25.09
N ASN A 64 -1.68 -14.44 -24.31
CA ASN A 64 -1.68 -12.98 -24.18
C ASN A 64 -3.07 -12.34 -24.03
N TRP A 65 -3.93 -12.90 -23.17
CA TRP A 65 -5.30 -12.41 -22.92
C TRP A 65 -5.36 -10.95 -22.46
N ALA A 66 -4.28 -10.43 -21.90
CA ALA A 66 -4.10 -9.01 -21.59
C ALA A 66 -4.41 -8.06 -22.76
N SER A 67 -3.97 -8.45 -23.96
CA SER A 67 -4.17 -7.72 -25.21
C SER A 67 -5.56 -7.91 -25.82
N LEU A 68 -6.27 -8.97 -25.44
CA LEU A 68 -7.55 -9.37 -26.04
C LEU A 68 -8.74 -8.68 -25.36
N GLU A 69 -9.85 -8.51 -26.08
CA GLU A 69 -11.07 -7.94 -25.51
C GLU A 69 -11.75 -8.91 -24.53
N LEU A 70 -11.48 -8.76 -23.23
CA LEU A 70 -12.05 -9.64 -22.19
C LEU A 70 -13.58 -9.70 -22.22
N ALA A 71 -14.27 -8.64 -22.63
CA ALA A 71 -15.73 -8.62 -22.76
C ALA A 71 -16.27 -9.55 -23.86
N ALA A 72 -15.42 -10.00 -24.79
CA ALA A 72 -15.77 -10.94 -25.86
C ALA A 72 -15.62 -12.42 -25.45
N PHE A 73 -15.15 -12.71 -24.22
CA PHE A 73 -15.01 -14.08 -23.73
C PHE A 73 -16.36 -14.59 -23.17
N GLU A 74 -16.73 -15.81 -23.53
CA GLU A 74 -17.99 -16.46 -23.10
C GLU A 74 -18.11 -16.59 -21.56
N ASN A 75 -16.99 -16.68 -20.85
CA ASN A 75 -16.91 -16.76 -19.39
C ASN A 75 -16.51 -15.44 -18.72
N SER A 76 -16.72 -14.31 -19.41
CA SER A 76 -16.52 -12.98 -18.83
C SER A 76 -17.62 -12.63 -17.82
N SER A 77 -17.27 -11.83 -16.82
CA SER A 77 -18.17 -11.33 -15.79
C SER A 77 -17.78 -9.90 -15.38
N LEU A 78 -18.54 -9.31 -14.46
CA LEU A 78 -18.15 -8.08 -13.77
C LEU A 78 -17.81 -8.41 -12.31
N ILE A 79 -16.70 -7.87 -11.80
CA ILE A 79 -16.39 -7.88 -10.36
C ILE A 79 -16.22 -6.45 -9.84
N PRO A 80 -16.60 -6.17 -8.58
CA PRO A 80 -16.17 -4.96 -7.91
C PRO A 80 -14.65 -4.98 -7.65
N VAL A 81 -14.07 -3.78 -7.60
CA VAL A 81 -12.70 -3.47 -7.17
C VAL A 81 -12.81 -2.29 -6.19
N PRO A 82 -12.18 -2.35 -5.00
CA PRO A 82 -11.42 -3.47 -4.45
C PRO A 82 -12.29 -4.65 -3.98
N ALA A 83 -11.84 -5.89 -4.24
CA ALA A 83 -12.45 -7.12 -3.69
C ALA A 83 -11.55 -8.37 -3.85
N ALA A 84 -11.78 -9.38 -3.01
CA ALA A 84 -11.33 -10.74 -3.27
C ALA A 84 -12.33 -11.49 -4.18
N TYR A 85 -11.88 -11.88 -5.37
CA TYR A 85 -12.71 -12.58 -6.35
C TYR A 85 -12.92 -14.06 -5.98
N ASN A 86 -12.02 -14.67 -5.18
CA ASN A 86 -12.15 -16.05 -4.70
C ASN A 86 -13.17 -16.20 -3.55
N ASP A 87 -13.86 -15.12 -3.20
CA ASP A 87 -15.02 -15.07 -2.30
C ASP A 87 -16.30 -14.70 -3.10
N LEU A 88 -16.20 -13.70 -3.99
CA LEU A 88 -17.30 -13.25 -4.87
C LEU A 88 -17.67 -14.23 -5.99
N THR A 89 -16.75 -15.11 -6.38
CA THR A 89 -17.04 -16.34 -7.12
C THR A 89 -16.37 -17.50 -6.39
N ALA A 90 -17.03 -18.66 -6.33
CA ALA A 90 -16.62 -19.80 -5.50
C ALA A 90 -15.40 -20.57 -6.07
N ASP A 91 -14.48 -19.89 -6.76
CA ASP A 91 -13.58 -20.51 -7.72
C ASP A 91 -12.26 -19.70 -7.89
N SER A 92 -11.32 -20.01 -7.01
CA SER A 92 -9.91 -19.57 -6.93
C SER A 92 -9.08 -19.87 -8.21
N GLU A 93 -7.86 -19.39 -8.50
CA GLU A 93 -6.87 -18.46 -7.93
C GLU A 93 -5.79 -18.16 -9.04
N GLN A 94 -4.78 -17.26 -8.93
CA GLN A 94 -4.54 -16.14 -9.89
C GLN A 94 -3.19 -15.94 -10.74
N ARG A 95 -2.67 -14.70 -11.01
CA ARG A 95 -2.27 -14.10 -12.35
C ARG A 95 -1.01 -13.14 -12.47
N ASP A 96 -0.74 -12.44 -13.61
CA ASP A 96 0.31 -11.36 -13.78
C ASP A 96 -0.03 -10.17 -14.77
N HIS A 97 0.56 -8.96 -14.62
CA HIS A 97 0.03 -7.57 -14.91
C HIS A 97 0.23 -6.91 -16.32
N PHE A 98 -0.70 -6.04 -16.83
CA PHE A 98 -0.58 -5.35 -18.16
C PHE A 98 -1.33 -3.99 -18.36
N PHE A 99 -0.96 -3.18 -19.39
CA PHE A 99 -1.61 -1.91 -19.83
C PHE A 99 -1.55 -1.71 -21.35
N ASN A 100 -2.63 -1.21 -21.97
CA ASN A 100 -2.82 -1.06 -23.43
C ASN A 100 -2.53 -2.33 -24.28
N GLY A 101 -2.45 -3.50 -23.64
CA GLY A 101 -2.06 -4.78 -24.26
C GLY A 101 -0.56 -5.12 -24.17
N GLU A 102 0.25 -4.21 -23.63
CA GLU A 102 1.68 -4.37 -23.39
C GLU A 102 1.98 -4.56 -21.88
N LEU A 103 3.15 -5.12 -21.57
CA LEU A 103 3.62 -5.33 -20.19
C LEU A 103 4.34 -4.06 -19.71
N VAL A 104 3.74 -3.33 -18.76
CA VAL A 104 4.32 -2.05 -18.25
C VAL A 104 4.95 -2.14 -16.87
N ALA A 105 4.57 -3.14 -16.07
CA ALA A 105 5.07 -3.33 -14.72
C ALA A 105 4.82 -4.78 -14.27
N GLU A 106 5.70 -5.31 -13.43
CA GLU A 106 5.52 -6.56 -12.69
C GLU A 106 5.70 -6.26 -11.20
N HIS A 107 4.96 -6.95 -10.33
CA HIS A 107 5.11 -6.83 -8.88
C HIS A 107 5.05 -8.20 -8.20
N VAL A 108 5.92 -8.42 -7.21
CA VAL A 108 6.01 -9.67 -6.45
C VAL A 108 5.70 -9.38 -4.99
N GLY A 109 4.43 -9.57 -4.62
CA GLY A 109 3.91 -9.31 -3.27
C GLY A 109 2.39 -9.10 -3.32
N GLY A 110 1.68 -9.51 -2.26
CA GLY A 110 0.21 -9.40 -2.18
C GLY A 110 -0.32 -8.26 -1.30
N HIS A 111 0.57 -7.49 -0.67
CA HIS A 111 0.22 -6.64 0.50
C HIS A 111 0.94 -5.28 0.57
N LEU A 112 1.66 -4.91 -0.49
CA LEU A 112 2.35 -3.62 -0.63
C LEU A 112 1.86 -2.92 -1.91
N PRO A 113 1.85 -1.57 -1.93
CA PRO A 113 1.52 -0.83 -3.14
C PRO A 113 2.66 -0.92 -4.17
N PHE A 114 2.30 -0.75 -5.44
CA PHE A 114 3.24 -0.47 -6.52
C PHE A 114 2.62 0.57 -7.45
N GLN A 115 3.47 1.30 -8.19
CA GLN A 115 3.02 2.32 -9.16
C GLN A 115 3.88 2.29 -10.41
N VAL A 116 3.33 2.75 -11.53
CA VAL A 116 3.99 2.82 -12.84
C VAL A 116 3.68 4.14 -13.51
N GLU A 117 4.70 4.79 -14.08
CA GLU A 117 4.54 6.04 -14.85
C GLU A 117 3.97 5.69 -16.23
N VAL A 118 2.72 6.08 -16.51
CA VAL A 118 2.04 5.86 -17.81
C VAL A 118 1.62 7.18 -18.44
N GLN A 119 1.72 7.27 -19.76
CA GLN A 119 1.20 8.40 -20.52
C GLN A 119 -0.21 8.09 -21.00
N LEU A 120 -1.17 8.94 -20.64
CA LEU A 120 -2.57 8.78 -21.01
C LEU A 120 -2.87 9.54 -22.30
N MET A 121 -3.05 8.84 -23.42
CA MET A 121 -3.31 9.47 -24.72
C MET A 121 -4.76 9.31 -25.18
N GLY A 122 -5.51 10.40 -25.05
CA GLY A 122 -6.97 10.37 -25.13
C GLY A 122 -7.50 9.57 -23.95
N LEU A 123 -7.78 8.30 -24.20
CA LEU A 123 -8.47 7.38 -23.33
C LEU A 123 -7.65 6.04 -23.37
N ASN A 124 -7.57 5.25 -22.28
CA ASN A 124 -6.59 4.16 -22.15
C ASN A 124 -7.18 2.86 -21.58
N LEU A 125 -6.63 1.72 -21.99
CA LEU A 125 -7.04 0.38 -21.56
C LEU A 125 -6.12 -0.13 -20.45
N ILE A 126 -6.66 -0.40 -19.26
CA ILE A 126 -5.91 -1.02 -18.17
C ILE A 126 -6.33 -2.50 -18.08
N THR A 127 -5.37 -3.43 -18.17
CA THR A 127 -5.64 -4.89 -18.04
C THR A 127 -4.85 -5.49 -16.89
N VAL A 128 -5.31 -5.27 -15.65
CA VAL A 128 -4.64 -5.79 -14.46
C VAL A 128 -4.72 -7.31 -14.40
N ALA A 129 -3.65 -7.92 -13.91
CA ALA A 129 -3.59 -9.29 -13.46
C ALA A 129 -2.48 -9.43 -12.39
N VAL A 130 -2.68 -10.21 -11.32
CA VAL A 130 -1.94 -10.10 -10.03
C VAL A 130 -1.75 -11.49 -9.41
N ASN A 131 -0.58 -11.81 -8.85
CA ASN A 131 -0.22 -13.20 -8.58
C ASN A 131 -0.73 -13.75 -7.23
N ASN A 132 -0.79 -15.07 -7.16
CA ASN A 132 -1.27 -15.85 -6.03
C ASN A 132 -0.58 -17.23 -5.89
N THR A 133 -0.03 -17.81 -6.96
CA THR A 133 0.46 -19.19 -6.92
C THR A 133 1.67 -19.25 -5.98
N LEU A 134 1.48 -19.89 -4.82
CA LEU A 134 2.50 -19.91 -3.77
C LEU A 134 3.60 -20.91 -4.13
N SER A 135 4.84 -20.54 -3.81
CA SER A 135 5.99 -21.42 -3.88
C SER A 135 6.76 -21.38 -2.56
N ARG A 136 7.93 -22.03 -2.51
CA ARG A 136 8.83 -21.94 -1.35
C ARG A 136 9.66 -20.66 -1.34
N GLU A 137 9.62 -19.90 -2.43
CA GLU A 137 10.22 -18.58 -2.59
C GLU A 137 9.21 -17.44 -2.36
N THR A 138 7.89 -17.69 -2.43
CA THR A 138 6.88 -16.67 -2.15
C THR A 138 6.79 -16.32 -0.66
N ILE A 139 6.35 -15.11 -0.37
CA ILE A 139 6.11 -14.63 0.99
C ILE A 139 4.65 -14.12 1.04
N PRO A 140 3.70 -14.84 1.67
CA PRO A 140 3.91 -16.08 2.44
C PRO A 140 4.20 -17.32 1.57
N PRO A 141 4.81 -18.38 2.14
CA PRO A 141 5.19 -19.59 1.40
C PRO A 141 4.04 -20.62 1.27
N GLY A 142 4.19 -21.51 0.29
CA GLY A 142 3.37 -22.71 0.12
C GLY A 142 4.01 -23.74 -0.80
N ASP A 143 3.33 -24.88 -0.97
CA ASP A 143 3.69 -25.90 -1.97
C ASP A 143 2.69 -25.88 -3.14
N PHE A 144 3.20 -25.78 -4.37
CA PHE A 144 2.43 -25.93 -5.60
C PHE A 144 2.87 -27.18 -6.36
N SER A 145 1.90 -27.94 -6.89
CA SER A 145 2.15 -29.22 -7.54
C SER A 145 1.01 -29.61 -8.48
N THR A 146 1.31 -30.38 -9.54
CA THR A 146 0.30 -30.92 -10.44
C THR A 146 0.22 -32.44 -10.30
N ILE A 147 -0.95 -32.95 -9.89
CA ILE A 147 -1.25 -34.36 -9.66
C ILE A 147 -1.93 -34.93 -10.90
N LYS A 148 -1.32 -35.93 -11.55
CA LYS A 148 -1.94 -36.67 -12.67
C LYS A 148 -2.85 -37.77 -12.14
N LEU A 149 -4.14 -37.66 -12.45
CA LEU A 149 -5.13 -38.69 -12.17
C LEU A 149 -5.03 -39.83 -13.19
N SER A 150 -5.49 -41.02 -12.79
CA SER A 150 -5.63 -42.20 -13.67
C SER A 150 -6.57 -41.97 -14.87
N SER A 151 -7.41 -40.94 -14.82
CA SER A 151 -8.25 -40.48 -15.93
C SER A 151 -7.52 -39.59 -16.96
N GLY A 152 -6.21 -39.39 -16.81
CA GLY A 152 -5.41 -38.48 -17.64
C GLY A 152 -5.61 -36.98 -17.33
N ARG A 153 -6.56 -36.64 -16.44
CA ARG A 153 -6.75 -35.26 -15.96
C ARG A 153 -5.61 -34.86 -15.04
N GLU A 154 -5.13 -33.64 -15.20
CA GLU A 154 -4.29 -32.95 -14.22
C GLU A 154 -5.19 -32.27 -13.18
N LEU A 155 -4.84 -32.41 -11.90
CA LEU A 155 -5.35 -31.60 -10.80
C LEU A 155 -4.22 -30.71 -10.28
N VAL A 156 -4.47 -29.43 -10.09
CA VAL A 156 -3.51 -28.53 -9.47
C VAL A 156 -3.74 -28.52 -7.95
N ASN A 157 -2.66 -28.66 -7.19
CA ASN A 157 -2.67 -28.80 -5.74
C ASN A 157 -1.77 -27.72 -5.12
N LEU A 158 -2.42 -26.79 -4.42
CA LEU A 158 -1.81 -25.68 -3.70
C LEU A 158 -1.99 -25.92 -2.20
N VAL A 159 -0.89 -25.92 -1.44
CA VAL A 159 -0.88 -26.11 0.01
C VAL A 159 -0.23 -24.89 0.68
N PRO A 160 -1.04 -23.91 1.13
CA PRO A 160 -0.54 -22.78 1.94
C PRO A 160 0.13 -23.28 3.22
N HIS A 161 1.23 -22.63 3.63
CA HIS A 161 1.89 -22.96 4.91
C HIS A 161 1.38 -22.10 6.09
N PHE A 162 0.29 -21.35 5.89
CA PHE A 162 -0.29 -20.40 6.86
C PHE A 162 -1.76 -20.73 7.20
N ASP A 163 -2.29 -20.06 8.23
CA ASP A 163 -3.55 -20.40 8.90
C ASP A 163 -4.66 -19.36 8.65
N PHE A 164 -4.77 -18.93 7.40
CA PHE A 164 -5.84 -18.05 6.89
C PHE A 164 -6.10 -18.35 5.41
N PHE A 165 -7.27 -17.96 4.90
CA PHE A 165 -7.61 -18.23 3.50
C PHE A 165 -6.80 -17.38 2.51
N ASN A 166 -6.45 -17.97 1.37
CA ASN A 166 -5.56 -17.37 0.37
C ASN A 166 -6.27 -16.31 -0.51
N TYR A 167 -7.02 -15.38 0.12
CA TYR A 167 -7.66 -14.27 -0.59
C TYR A 167 -6.63 -13.53 -1.44
N ALA A 168 -6.97 -13.38 -2.70
CA ALA A 168 -6.22 -12.60 -3.66
C ALA A 168 -7.20 -11.74 -4.46
N GLY A 169 -6.68 -10.84 -5.27
CA GLY A 169 -7.47 -10.01 -6.16
C GLY A 169 -6.85 -8.63 -6.29
N ILE A 170 -7.67 -7.65 -6.67
CA ILE A 170 -7.31 -6.26 -6.48
C ILE A 170 -7.89 -5.87 -5.12
N LEU A 171 -7.09 -6.02 -4.07
CA LEU A 171 -7.56 -6.00 -2.68
C LEU A 171 -7.61 -4.60 -2.05
N ARG A 172 -6.89 -3.63 -2.63
CA ARG A 172 -6.96 -2.19 -2.28
C ARG A 172 -7.33 -1.38 -3.51
N SER A 173 -7.75 -0.14 -3.29
CA SER A 173 -8.21 0.76 -4.34
C SER A 173 -7.18 1.00 -5.45
N VAL A 174 -7.67 1.23 -6.66
CA VAL A 174 -6.84 1.54 -7.84
C VAL A 174 -7.05 2.98 -8.26
N TYR A 175 -5.97 3.67 -8.60
CA TYR A 175 -6.00 5.09 -8.93
C TYR A 175 -5.18 5.42 -10.18
N ILE A 176 -5.64 6.42 -10.92
CA ILE A 176 -4.79 7.25 -11.78
C ILE A 176 -4.39 8.47 -10.95
N TRP A 177 -3.09 8.63 -10.70
CA TRP A 177 -2.54 9.77 -9.94
C TRP A 177 -1.80 10.71 -10.89
N HIS A 178 -2.41 11.85 -11.19
CA HIS A 178 -1.84 12.87 -12.05
C HIS A 178 -0.82 13.70 -11.25
N LEU A 179 0.46 13.60 -11.62
CA LEU A 179 1.58 14.25 -10.93
C LEU A 179 2.17 15.39 -11.78
N PRO A 180 2.70 16.46 -11.16
CA PRO A 180 3.41 17.51 -11.87
C PRO A 180 4.79 17.04 -12.37
N GLN A 181 5.28 17.63 -13.47
CA GLN A 181 6.59 17.30 -14.08
C GLN A 181 7.81 17.48 -13.16
N ILE A 182 7.66 18.22 -12.06
CA ILE A 182 8.66 18.39 -11.02
C ILE A 182 7.92 18.09 -9.71
N LEU A 183 8.24 16.98 -9.05
CA LEU A 183 7.47 16.45 -7.93
C LEU A 183 8.32 16.04 -6.72
N ILE A 184 7.67 16.04 -5.55
CA ILE A 184 8.14 15.45 -4.31
C ILE A 184 7.89 13.93 -4.38
N ARG A 185 8.98 13.14 -4.38
CA ARG A 185 8.94 11.67 -4.55
C ARG A 185 8.85 10.94 -3.23
N GLY A 186 9.56 11.41 -2.21
CA GLY A 186 9.58 10.81 -0.88
C GLY A 186 9.72 11.87 0.21
N ILE A 187 9.21 11.56 1.40
CA ILE A 187 9.32 12.39 2.61
C ILE A 187 9.67 11.45 3.76
N ARG A 188 10.63 11.85 4.59
CA ARG A 188 11.06 11.12 5.79
C ARG A 188 11.06 12.11 6.94
N ILE A 189 10.26 11.87 7.98
CA ILE A 189 10.15 12.73 9.16
C ILE A 189 10.58 11.93 10.39
N GLN A 190 11.40 12.54 11.24
CA GLN A 190 11.70 12.06 12.59
C GLN A 190 11.28 13.15 13.59
N ALA A 191 10.30 12.84 14.44
CA ALA A 191 9.72 13.75 15.43
C ALA A 191 9.63 13.04 16.79
N ASP A 192 10.46 13.43 17.75
CA ASP A 192 10.66 12.67 18.99
C ASP A 192 10.14 13.39 20.26
N HIS A 193 10.01 12.65 21.37
CA HIS A 193 9.35 13.17 22.59
C HIS A 193 10.09 14.32 23.30
N SER A 194 11.29 14.70 22.87
CA SER A 194 12.06 15.83 23.40
C SER A 194 11.79 17.16 22.70
N GLY A 195 10.99 17.16 21.62
CA GLY A 195 10.80 18.30 20.73
C GLY A 195 11.68 18.27 19.48
N PHE A 196 12.64 17.34 19.38
CA PHE A 196 13.48 17.19 18.20
C PHE A 196 12.64 16.84 16.97
N PHE A 197 12.83 17.60 15.90
CA PHE A 197 12.20 17.42 14.60
C PHE A 197 13.25 17.50 13.50
N SER A 198 13.23 16.56 12.57
CA SER A 198 14.01 16.62 11.34
C SER A 198 13.26 16.00 10.18
N TYR A 199 13.58 16.45 8.98
CA TYR A 199 13.01 15.90 7.75
C TYR A 199 14.05 15.74 6.65
N ARG A 200 13.79 14.82 5.72
CA ARG A 200 14.36 14.77 4.37
C ARG A 200 13.23 14.69 3.35
N ILE A 201 13.38 15.43 2.26
CA ILE A 201 12.47 15.45 1.11
C ILE A 201 13.28 15.00 -0.10
N ASP A 202 12.85 13.90 -0.70
CA ASP A 202 13.47 13.31 -1.87
C ASP A 202 12.71 13.83 -3.12
N ILE A 203 13.42 14.51 -4.02
CA ILE A 203 12.94 15.11 -5.28
C ILE A 203 13.81 14.67 -6.46
N ASP A 204 13.34 14.86 -7.69
CA ASP A 204 14.09 14.53 -8.91
C ASP A 204 15.53 15.09 -8.93
N GLU A 205 16.46 14.29 -9.46
CA GLU A 205 17.87 14.67 -9.56
C GLU A 205 18.06 15.94 -10.39
N GLY A 206 18.99 16.79 -9.94
CA GLY A 206 19.23 18.09 -10.57
C GLY A 206 18.08 19.11 -10.46
N VAL A 207 16.98 18.81 -9.74
CA VAL A 207 15.96 19.84 -9.42
C VAL A 207 16.48 20.76 -8.32
N HIS A 208 17.11 20.21 -7.29
CA HIS A 208 17.70 20.96 -6.17
C HIS A 208 18.85 21.90 -6.56
N THR A 209 19.46 21.75 -7.75
CA THR A 209 20.51 22.65 -8.27
C THR A 209 19.99 23.68 -9.29
N LYS A 210 18.72 23.62 -9.71
CA LYS A 210 18.14 24.62 -10.62
C LYS A 210 17.95 25.95 -9.89
N LYS A 211 18.63 26.99 -10.36
CA LYS A 211 18.44 28.37 -9.85
C LYS A 211 16.97 28.75 -9.90
N GLY A 212 16.48 29.33 -8.81
CA GLY A 212 15.10 29.76 -8.68
C GLY A 212 14.12 28.67 -8.24
N ILE A 213 14.55 27.47 -7.84
CA ILE A 213 13.66 26.52 -7.14
C ILE A 213 13.88 26.61 -5.63
N GLN A 214 12.79 26.76 -4.87
CA GLN A 214 12.80 26.74 -3.40
C GLN A 214 11.92 25.61 -2.86
N ILE A 215 12.26 25.15 -1.65
CA ILE A 215 11.46 24.21 -0.86
C ILE A 215 11.12 24.91 0.45
N ARG A 216 9.82 25.04 0.73
CA ARG A 216 9.29 25.50 2.02
C ARG A 216 8.63 24.33 2.72
N VAL A 217 8.83 24.22 4.04
CA VAL A 217 8.16 23.23 4.88
C VAL A 217 7.46 23.98 6.01
N GLY A 218 6.14 24.14 5.87
CA GLY A 218 5.31 24.68 6.93
C GLY A 218 4.87 23.58 7.88
N ILE A 219 4.99 23.79 9.18
CA ILE A 219 4.49 22.87 10.20
C ILE A 219 3.24 23.46 10.83
N TYR A 220 2.16 22.68 10.86
CA TYR A 220 0.81 23.09 11.24
C TYR A 220 0.27 22.20 12.36
N THR A 221 -0.53 22.75 13.27
CA THR A 221 -1.38 21.94 14.17
C THR A 221 -2.43 21.18 13.35
N PHE A 222 -2.78 19.96 13.77
CA PHE A 222 -3.66 19.10 12.98
C PHE A 222 -5.15 19.45 13.10
N GLU A 223 -5.63 19.94 14.26
CA GLU A 223 -7.05 20.26 14.46
C GLU A 223 -7.43 21.69 14.03
N GLU A 224 -6.55 22.68 14.27
CA GLU A 224 -6.82 24.09 13.98
C GLU A 224 -6.21 24.57 12.64
N GLU A 225 -5.44 23.71 11.96
CA GLU A 225 -4.63 24.05 10.77
C GLU A 225 -3.77 25.32 10.96
N MET A 226 -3.28 25.57 12.18
CA MET A 226 -2.48 26.75 12.51
C MET A 226 -1.00 26.51 12.22
N LYS A 227 -0.42 27.32 11.32
CA LYS A 227 1.02 27.28 11.04
C LYS A 227 1.83 27.76 12.25
N ILE A 228 2.61 26.87 12.85
CA ILE A 228 3.45 27.16 14.01
C ILE A 228 4.91 27.45 13.63
N TYR A 229 5.43 26.83 12.57
CA TYR A 229 6.81 26.98 12.12
C TYR A 229 6.92 26.97 10.57
N GLU A 230 8.01 27.54 10.06
CA GLU A 230 8.44 27.39 8.67
C GLU A 230 9.94 27.06 8.61
N LEU A 231 10.29 26.07 7.79
CA LEU A 231 11.65 25.62 7.51
C LEU A 231 11.90 25.62 6.00
N PHE A 232 13.17 25.64 5.60
CA PHE A 232 13.57 25.78 4.20
C PHE A 232 14.60 24.71 3.79
N GLY A 233 14.57 24.35 2.50
CA GLY A 233 15.49 23.38 1.89
C GLY A 233 15.01 21.93 2.00
N ALA A 234 15.70 21.02 1.29
CA ALA A 234 15.32 19.60 1.16
C ALA A 234 15.59 18.74 2.41
N GLN A 235 16.48 19.18 3.31
CA GLN A 235 16.72 18.53 4.59
C GLN A 235 16.99 19.61 5.64
N ASN A 236 16.36 19.50 6.81
CA ASN A 236 16.55 20.43 7.92
C ASN A 236 16.24 19.74 9.26
N SER A 237 16.67 20.35 10.37
CA SER A 237 16.44 19.84 11.73
C SER A 237 16.37 20.97 12.74
N THR A 238 15.39 20.94 13.64
CA THR A 238 15.20 21.91 14.72
C THR A 238 14.75 21.21 16.01
N ASN A 239 14.67 21.96 17.11
CA ASN A 239 13.97 21.55 18.33
C ASN A 239 12.79 22.50 18.57
N PHE A 240 11.69 21.98 19.09
CA PHE A 240 10.45 22.72 19.40
C PHE A 240 10.29 22.83 20.92
N ASP A 241 10.46 24.04 21.48
CA ASP A 241 10.37 24.28 22.94
C ASP A 241 9.01 23.92 23.58
N LYS A 242 7.95 23.83 22.75
CA LYS A 242 6.60 23.46 23.15
C LYS A 242 5.99 22.57 22.07
N ILE A 243 5.75 21.31 22.42
CA ILE A 243 5.05 20.32 21.60
C ILE A 243 3.96 19.64 22.42
N GLU A 244 2.96 19.15 21.73
CA GLU A 244 1.98 18.22 22.28
C GLU A 244 2.31 16.82 21.75
N LEU A 245 2.62 15.92 22.69
CA LEU A 245 3.07 14.57 22.35
C LEU A 245 1.93 13.72 21.78
N TRP A 246 2.24 12.87 20.81
CA TRP A 246 1.34 11.79 20.43
C TRP A 246 1.38 10.70 21.50
N TRP A 247 0.21 10.31 22.00
CA TRP A 247 0.04 9.20 22.94
C TRP A 247 -0.93 8.14 22.42
N PRO A 248 -0.71 6.86 22.77
CA PRO A 248 -1.73 5.85 22.58
C PRO A 248 -2.87 6.01 23.59
N LYS A 249 -4.03 5.43 23.25
CA LYS A 249 -5.26 5.49 24.05
C LYS A 249 -5.01 5.01 25.47
N GLY A 250 -5.46 5.83 26.43
CA GLY A 250 -5.27 5.60 27.86
C GLY A 250 -3.96 6.17 28.45
N MET A 251 -3.06 6.73 27.63
CA MET A 251 -1.84 7.42 28.11
C MET A 251 -1.89 8.95 27.90
N GLY A 252 -2.68 9.44 26.95
CA GLY A 252 -2.86 10.86 26.68
C GLY A 252 -3.68 11.10 25.41
N SER A 253 -3.66 12.33 24.88
CA SER A 253 -4.25 12.66 23.58
C SER A 253 -3.34 12.22 22.42
N PRO A 254 -3.89 11.76 21.27
CA PRO A 254 -3.13 11.37 20.10
C PRO A 254 -2.78 12.59 19.24
N ASN A 255 -2.04 13.54 19.81
CA ASN A 255 -1.79 14.84 19.16
C ASN A 255 -0.98 14.67 17.87
N LEU A 256 -1.42 15.36 16.80
CA LEU A 256 -0.83 15.28 15.46
C LEU A 256 -0.50 16.68 14.93
N TYR A 257 0.35 16.70 13.92
CA TYR A 257 0.80 17.85 13.17
C TYR A 257 0.83 17.51 11.67
N THR A 258 0.70 18.53 10.83
CA THR A 258 0.84 18.41 9.38
C THR A 258 2.10 19.14 8.92
N ALA A 259 2.97 18.44 8.19
CA ALA A 259 4.05 19.05 7.44
C ALA A 259 3.57 19.30 6.01
N GLU A 260 3.36 20.56 5.64
CA GLU A 260 3.12 20.97 4.25
C GLU A 260 4.46 21.26 3.57
N ILE A 261 4.84 20.41 2.63
CA ILE A 261 6.01 20.58 1.78
C ILE A 261 5.55 21.26 0.49
N ARG A 262 6.05 22.47 0.25
CA ARG A 262 5.78 23.26 -0.96
C ARG A 262 7.05 23.32 -1.81
N LEU A 263 6.94 22.92 -3.07
CA LEU A 263 8.00 23.05 -4.07
C LEU A 263 7.62 24.18 -5.04
N GLU A 264 8.42 25.24 -5.09
CA GLU A 264 8.04 26.50 -5.75
C GLU A 264 9.18 27.01 -6.64
N SER A 265 8.82 27.63 -7.78
CA SER A 265 9.77 28.41 -8.59
C SER A 265 9.62 29.90 -8.30
N VAL A 266 10.74 30.56 -7.99
CA VAL A 266 10.87 32.01 -7.81
C VAL A 266 11.50 32.61 -9.06
N SER A 267 10.76 33.51 -9.71
CA SER A 267 11.17 34.25 -10.90
C SER A 267 12.12 35.41 -10.58
N SER A 268 12.78 35.97 -11.61
CA SER A 268 13.70 37.11 -11.48
C SER A 268 13.05 38.41 -10.97
N ASP A 269 11.72 38.52 -11.02
CA ASP A 269 10.92 39.63 -10.49
C ASP A 269 10.41 39.37 -9.05
N GLY A 270 10.77 38.22 -8.46
CA GLY A 270 10.30 37.78 -7.15
C GLY A 270 8.94 37.08 -7.15
N SER A 271 8.30 36.87 -8.32
CA SER A 271 7.05 36.11 -8.38
C SER A 271 7.25 34.63 -8.06
N GLU A 272 6.44 34.09 -7.14
CA GLU A 272 6.47 32.69 -6.72
C GLU A 272 5.38 31.88 -7.42
N LYS A 273 5.72 30.68 -7.88
CA LYS A 273 4.78 29.76 -8.53
C LYS A 273 4.92 28.36 -7.94
N LEU A 274 3.82 27.81 -7.42
CA LEU A 274 3.75 26.44 -6.93
C LEU A 274 3.96 25.43 -8.06
N LEU A 275 4.98 24.58 -7.93
CA LEU A 275 5.30 23.49 -8.84
C LEU A 275 4.60 22.21 -8.39
N ASP A 276 4.73 21.87 -7.11
CA ASP A 276 4.13 20.72 -6.43
C ASP A 276 3.88 21.05 -4.95
N VAL A 277 2.95 20.32 -4.32
CA VAL A 277 2.70 20.38 -2.88
C VAL A 277 2.37 18.98 -2.38
N TYR A 278 2.77 18.65 -1.16
CA TYR A 278 2.36 17.44 -0.47
C TYR A 278 2.24 17.71 1.04
N ARG A 279 1.33 17.01 1.72
CA ARG A 279 1.03 17.19 3.15
C ARG A 279 1.14 15.85 3.87
N GLU A 280 2.14 15.73 4.74
CA GLU A 280 2.41 14.51 5.52
C GLU A 280 1.97 14.73 6.98
N THR A 281 1.24 13.76 7.55
CA THR A 281 0.78 13.82 8.95
C THR A 281 1.77 13.12 9.87
N PHE A 282 2.14 13.73 10.98
CA PHE A 282 3.08 13.15 11.95
C PHE A 282 2.67 13.49 13.39
N GLY A 283 3.29 12.83 14.37
CA GLY A 283 3.07 13.13 15.79
C GLY A 283 4.32 12.82 16.61
N PHE A 284 4.76 13.79 17.42
CA PHE A 284 5.99 13.69 18.22
C PHE A 284 5.88 12.54 19.23
N ARG A 285 6.72 11.51 19.06
CA ARG A 285 6.77 10.35 19.96
C ARG A 285 8.12 9.65 19.93
N THR A 286 8.45 8.94 20.99
CA THR A 286 9.60 8.02 21.02
C THR A 286 9.17 6.67 21.56
N VAL A 287 9.44 5.61 20.79
CA VAL A 287 9.29 4.23 21.24
C VAL A 287 10.67 3.71 21.65
N THR A 288 10.80 3.14 22.83
CA THR A 288 12.01 2.42 23.26
C THR A 288 11.65 1.08 23.88
N VAL A 289 12.63 0.16 23.94
CA VAL A 289 12.45 -1.20 24.46
C VAL A 289 13.65 -1.55 25.34
N ASP A 290 13.39 -2.04 26.55
CA ASP A 290 14.41 -2.62 27.43
C ASP A 290 14.36 -4.17 27.39
N GLN A 291 14.96 -4.85 28.37
CA GLN A 291 14.95 -6.33 28.41
C GLN A 291 13.55 -6.94 28.56
N ASN A 292 12.61 -6.20 29.18
CA ASN A 292 11.31 -6.70 29.65
C ASN A 292 10.10 -5.81 29.28
N ARG A 293 10.31 -4.57 28.80
CA ARG A 293 9.25 -3.57 28.61
C ARG A 293 9.42 -2.75 27.34
N ILE A 294 8.28 -2.36 26.76
CA ILE A 294 8.17 -1.29 25.77
C ILE A 294 7.84 0.00 26.52
N TYR A 295 8.37 1.13 26.06
CA TYR A 295 8.04 2.47 26.56
C TYR A 295 7.62 3.36 25.39
N ILE A 296 6.66 4.24 25.65
CA ILE A 296 6.28 5.33 24.75
C ILE A 296 6.47 6.64 25.52
N ASN A 297 7.25 7.54 24.95
CA ASN A 297 7.62 8.85 25.51
C ASN A 297 8.18 8.74 26.95
N GLY A 298 8.98 7.69 27.20
CA GLY A 298 9.58 7.39 28.50
C GLY A 298 8.67 6.67 29.51
N LEU A 299 7.36 6.53 29.25
CA LEU A 299 6.43 5.81 30.13
C LEU A 299 6.22 4.36 29.67
N PRO A 300 6.14 3.37 30.59
CA PRO A 300 5.88 1.97 30.23
C PRO A 300 4.56 1.81 29.46
N PHE A 301 4.62 1.17 28.30
CA PHE A 301 3.45 0.84 27.49
C PHE A 301 3.00 -0.60 27.74
N TYR A 302 1.69 -0.80 27.91
CA TYR A 302 1.06 -2.12 27.93
C TYR A 302 0.04 -2.21 26.79
N CYS A 303 0.29 -3.13 25.86
CA CYS A 303 -0.57 -3.39 24.72
C CYS A 303 -1.80 -4.20 25.16
N HIS A 304 -2.96 -3.54 25.20
CA HIS A 304 -4.28 -4.14 25.39
C HIS A 304 -5.01 -4.12 24.04
N GLY A 305 -5.14 -5.27 23.39
CA GLY A 305 -5.65 -5.34 22.03
C GLY A 305 -5.47 -6.70 21.36
N PHE A 306 -5.47 -6.71 20.04
CA PHE A 306 -5.70 -7.92 19.25
C PHE A 306 -4.68 -8.10 18.11
N GLY A 307 -4.39 -9.36 17.76
CA GLY A 307 -4.01 -9.69 16.39
C GLY A 307 -5.26 -9.66 15.53
N MET A 308 -5.27 -8.82 14.49
CA MET A 308 -6.42 -8.69 13.58
C MET A 308 -6.24 -9.55 12.33
N HIS A 309 -7.19 -9.46 11.39
CA HIS A 309 -6.99 -9.77 9.98
C HIS A 309 -7.75 -8.75 9.11
N GLU A 310 -7.31 -8.55 7.87
CA GLU A 310 -8.18 -8.00 6.82
C GLU A 310 -9.01 -9.17 6.25
N ASP A 311 -10.17 -9.38 6.87
CA ASP A 311 -11.14 -10.43 6.57
C ASP A 311 -12.56 -9.87 6.81
N ILE A 312 -13.41 -9.92 5.78
CA ILE A 312 -14.79 -9.46 5.79
C ILE A 312 -15.61 -10.38 4.87
N GLY A 313 -16.75 -10.88 5.35
CA GLY A 313 -17.62 -11.72 4.52
C GLY A 313 -18.07 -10.99 3.24
N ILE A 314 -18.16 -11.73 2.12
CA ILE A 314 -18.49 -11.28 0.76
C ILE A 314 -17.29 -10.62 0.05
N HIS A 315 -16.51 -9.74 0.70
CA HIS A 315 -15.37 -9.08 0.05
C HIS A 315 -14.02 -9.76 0.30
N GLY A 316 -13.96 -10.77 1.18
CA GLY A 316 -12.74 -11.46 1.60
C GLY A 316 -11.72 -10.51 2.23
N ARG A 317 -10.58 -10.30 1.54
CA ARG A 317 -9.54 -9.31 1.91
C ARG A 317 -9.72 -7.95 1.21
N GLY A 318 -10.83 -7.73 0.51
CA GLY A 318 -11.13 -6.45 -0.14
C GLY A 318 -11.29 -5.32 0.89
N PHE A 319 -10.60 -4.21 0.65
CA PHE A 319 -10.64 -3.04 1.52
C PHE A 319 -12.04 -2.41 1.57
N ASP A 320 -12.70 -2.50 2.73
CA ASP A 320 -13.91 -1.75 3.04
C ASP A 320 -13.65 -0.70 4.15
N ARG A 321 -13.81 0.57 3.78
CA ARG A 321 -13.67 1.72 4.69
C ARG A 321 -14.73 1.72 5.80
N ALA A 322 -15.94 1.20 5.56
CA ALA A 322 -16.99 1.13 6.58
C ALA A 322 -16.63 0.12 7.68
N THR A 323 -16.17 -1.07 7.29
CA THR A 323 -15.69 -2.10 8.22
C THR A 323 -14.42 -1.68 8.94
N MET A 324 -13.46 -1.01 8.27
CA MET A 324 -12.30 -0.41 8.95
C MET A 324 -12.71 0.58 10.05
N VAL A 325 -13.67 1.47 9.78
CA VAL A 325 -14.17 2.42 10.79
C VAL A 325 -14.93 1.71 11.92
N LYS A 326 -15.74 0.69 11.59
CA LYS A 326 -16.44 -0.17 12.57
C LYS A 326 -15.45 -0.91 13.48
N ASP A 327 -14.42 -1.53 12.93
CA ASP A 327 -13.38 -2.24 13.67
C ASP A 327 -12.72 -1.33 14.72
N LEU A 328 -12.28 -0.15 14.29
CA LEU A 328 -11.61 0.79 15.20
C LEU A 328 -12.60 1.43 16.19
N ASN A 329 -13.90 1.55 15.85
CA ASN A 329 -14.94 1.87 16.83
C ASN A 329 -15.12 0.74 17.88
N MET A 330 -14.89 -0.52 17.51
CA MET A 330 -14.89 -1.64 18.47
C MET A 330 -13.64 -1.64 19.37
N PHE A 331 -12.47 -1.22 18.86
CA PHE A 331 -11.32 -0.89 19.72
C PHE A 331 -11.67 0.18 20.74
N ASP A 332 -12.38 1.22 20.30
CA ASP A 332 -12.79 2.30 21.20
C ASP A 332 -13.74 1.82 22.30
N TRP A 333 -14.69 0.94 21.97
CA TRP A 333 -15.63 0.31 22.91
C TRP A 333 -14.96 -0.68 23.88
N LEU A 334 -13.99 -1.47 23.41
CA LEU A 334 -13.25 -2.44 24.23
C LEU A 334 -12.15 -1.81 25.09
N ASN A 335 -11.93 -0.48 24.98
CA ASN A 335 -10.78 0.23 25.53
C ASN A 335 -9.44 -0.44 25.12
N GLY A 336 -9.35 -0.86 23.87
CA GLY A 336 -8.11 -1.34 23.27
C GLY A 336 -7.21 -0.17 22.84
N ASN A 337 -5.90 -0.34 22.93
CA ASN A 337 -4.90 0.69 22.63
C ASN A 337 -3.83 0.24 21.60
N CYS A 338 -3.89 -1.00 21.12
CA CYS A 338 -2.94 -1.53 20.14
C CYS A 338 -3.56 -2.60 19.22
N TYR A 339 -2.99 -2.81 18.03
CA TYR A 339 -3.19 -4.06 17.29
C TYR A 339 -1.94 -4.50 16.53
N ARG A 340 -1.90 -5.77 16.13
CA ARG A 340 -0.89 -6.33 15.23
C ARG A 340 -1.51 -6.57 13.85
N THR A 341 -0.78 -6.22 12.79
CA THR A 341 -1.21 -6.46 11.40
C THR A 341 -1.02 -7.93 11.02
N SER A 342 -1.70 -8.86 11.71
CA SER A 342 -1.62 -10.28 11.38
C SER A 342 -2.15 -10.50 9.96
N HIS A 343 -1.39 -11.05 9.02
CA HIS A 343 0.03 -11.40 9.08
C HIS A 343 0.72 -10.84 7.84
N TYR A 344 0.54 -9.53 7.63
CA TYR A 344 0.92 -8.76 6.46
C TYR A 344 0.62 -7.27 6.70
N PRO A 345 1.26 -6.32 5.98
CA PRO A 345 0.87 -4.92 6.01
C PRO A 345 -0.58 -4.74 5.59
N TYR A 346 -1.33 -3.92 6.32
CA TYR A 346 -2.73 -3.58 6.04
C TYR A 346 -2.83 -2.33 5.15
N ALA A 347 -4.04 -2.04 4.68
CA ALA A 347 -4.35 -0.80 3.97
C ALA A 347 -3.90 0.44 4.76
N GLU A 348 -3.30 1.37 4.02
CA GLU A 348 -2.62 2.56 4.52
C GLU A 348 -3.59 3.49 5.28
N GLU A 349 -4.86 3.57 4.86
CA GLU A 349 -5.87 4.33 5.62
C GLU A 349 -6.15 3.77 7.02
N ARG A 350 -5.87 2.48 7.28
CA ARG A 350 -6.01 1.89 8.61
C ARG A 350 -4.89 2.38 9.54
N ALA A 351 -3.69 2.62 9.02
CA ALA A 351 -2.62 3.29 9.76
C ALA A 351 -2.98 4.77 10.02
N HIS A 352 -3.39 5.52 8.99
CA HIS A 352 -3.81 6.92 9.15
C HIS A 352 -4.96 7.11 10.15
N LEU A 353 -5.89 6.16 10.23
CA LEU A 353 -6.98 6.18 11.22
C LEU A 353 -6.55 5.68 12.61
N ALA A 354 -5.51 4.85 12.71
CA ALA A 354 -4.90 4.45 13.97
C ALA A 354 -4.09 5.60 14.60
N ASP A 355 -3.29 6.35 13.82
CA ASP A 355 -2.59 7.55 14.28
C ASP A 355 -3.59 8.57 14.85
N ARG A 356 -4.68 8.88 14.12
CA ARG A 356 -5.75 9.80 14.55
C ARG A 356 -6.50 9.35 15.82
N ARG A 357 -6.45 8.07 16.19
CA ARG A 357 -7.16 7.51 17.37
C ARG A 357 -6.23 7.18 18.55
N GLY A 358 -4.92 7.31 18.38
CA GLY A 358 -3.97 6.84 19.39
C GLY A 358 -3.92 5.31 19.50
N ILE A 359 -4.00 4.58 18.39
CA ILE A 359 -3.94 3.12 18.42
C ILE A 359 -2.55 2.68 17.96
N ALA A 360 -1.78 2.06 18.85
CA ALA A 360 -0.40 1.65 18.57
C ALA A 360 -0.37 0.42 17.66
N VAL A 361 0.30 0.51 16.51
CA VAL A 361 0.32 -0.57 15.51
C VAL A 361 1.63 -1.34 15.57
N ILE A 362 1.55 -2.66 15.73
CA ILE A 362 2.66 -3.58 15.45
C ILE A 362 2.49 -4.02 14.00
N THR A 363 3.27 -3.41 13.09
CA THR A 363 3.32 -3.79 11.68
C THR A 363 4.12 -5.07 11.49
N GLU A 364 3.66 -5.94 10.59
CA GLU A 364 4.23 -7.26 10.36
C GLU A 364 4.33 -7.56 8.85
N VAL A 365 5.49 -8.04 8.42
CA VAL A 365 5.73 -8.51 7.05
C VAL A 365 5.20 -9.95 6.85
N PRO A 366 4.84 -10.38 5.62
CA PRO A 366 4.17 -11.67 5.39
C PRO A 366 4.99 -12.96 5.60
N SER A 367 6.05 -12.92 6.42
CA SER A 367 7.03 -13.99 6.66
C SER A 367 6.53 -15.10 7.60
N LEU A 368 5.36 -15.67 7.32
CA LEU A 368 4.80 -16.78 8.12
C LEU A 368 5.46 -18.13 7.83
N ARG A 369 5.57 -18.93 8.91
CA ARG A 369 6.06 -20.33 8.93
C ARG A 369 7.24 -20.60 7.96
N LEU A 370 8.21 -19.66 7.89
CA LEU A 370 9.42 -19.82 7.10
C LEU A 370 10.26 -20.99 7.62
N PHE A 371 10.07 -22.17 7.04
CA PHE A 371 10.93 -23.35 7.23
C PHE A 371 12.27 -23.16 6.51
N LEU A 372 13.07 -22.19 6.99
CA LEU A 372 14.46 -22.02 6.59
C LEU A 372 15.19 -23.35 6.79
N ARG A 373 15.62 -23.99 5.69
CA ARG A 373 16.44 -25.20 5.72
C ARG A 373 17.80 -24.85 6.32
N SER A 374 17.92 -25.00 7.63
CA SER A 374 19.12 -24.61 8.36
C SER A 374 20.31 -25.47 7.97
N THR A 375 21.34 -24.83 7.41
CA THR A 375 22.73 -25.27 7.55
C THR A 375 23.20 -25.02 9.00
N GLY A 376 22.59 -25.74 9.95
CA GLY A 376 23.05 -25.87 11.32
C GLY A 376 22.81 -24.70 12.29
N GLN A 377 22.30 -23.54 11.86
CA GLN A 377 22.07 -22.39 12.74
C GLN A 377 20.65 -21.83 12.68
N LEU A 378 20.06 -21.60 13.85
CA LEU A 378 18.92 -20.72 14.05
C LEU A 378 19.42 -19.27 13.97
N LEU A 379 18.83 -18.44 13.12
CA LEU A 379 19.13 -17.01 13.12
C LEU A 379 18.62 -16.37 14.43
N PRO A 380 19.47 -15.66 15.20
CA PRO A 380 19.01 -14.90 16.34
C PRO A 380 18.19 -13.70 15.85
N ARG A 381 16.99 -13.51 16.44
CA ARG A 381 16.12 -12.32 16.36
C ARG A 381 16.30 -11.45 15.10
N MET A 382 15.41 -11.65 14.12
CA MET A 382 15.16 -10.64 13.09
C MET A 382 14.49 -9.43 13.76
N LEU A 383 15.30 -8.48 14.22
CA LEU A 383 14.88 -7.14 14.60
C LEU A 383 14.78 -6.29 13.33
N LEU A 384 13.62 -5.66 13.16
CA LEU A 384 13.39 -4.51 12.29
C LEU A 384 13.16 -3.30 13.21
#